data_AF-X1DX08-F1
#
_entry.id   AF-X1DX08-F1
#
_cell.length_a   1.000
_cell.length_b   1.000
_cell.length_c   1.000
_cell.angle_alpha   90.00
_cell.angle_beta   90.00
_cell.angle_gamma   90.00
#
_symmetry.space_group_name_H-M   'P 1'
#
loop_
_entity.id
_entity.type
_entity.pdbx_description
1 polymer ?
#
loop_
_entity_poly.entity_id
_entity_poly.type
_entity_poly.pdbx_seq_one_letter_code
_entity_poly.pdbx_strand_id
1 'polypeptide(L)'
;MVKRKQVELIGGGFYEPILTLIPDSDKLGQIEKLTTYLRASFGTRPRGSWIAERIWEPGLVKILKNSGMDYTFLDDRYFHIAGVDGENCYSTYLTEDQGKTITVFPISLNLGKRAPFQQPEEIIKELNNFADDSEQRLVSLMIEGEKLGGC
;
A
#
# COMPACT_ATOMS: atom_id res chain seq x y z
N MET A 1 -8.73 11.69 -14.50
CA MET A 1 -9.09 10.66 -13.50
C MET A 1 -9.11 11.24 -12.08
N VAL A 2 -8.05 11.90 -11.60
CA VAL A 2 -7.99 12.53 -10.25
C VAL A 2 -9.15 13.49 -9.98
N LYS A 3 -9.36 14.51 -10.84
CA LYS A 3 -10.49 15.46 -10.69
C LYS A 3 -11.88 14.80 -10.70
N ARG A 4 -12.00 13.63 -11.34
CA ARG A 4 -13.24 12.83 -11.41
C ARG A 4 -13.34 11.79 -10.28
N LYS A 5 -12.40 11.79 -9.32
CA LYS A 5 -12.34 10.86 -8.17
C LYS A 5 -12.32 9.37 -8.56
N GLN A 6 -11.70 9.04 -9.69
CA GLN A 6 -11.58 7.65 -10.17
C GLN A 6 -10.27 6.99 -9.73
N VAL A 7 -9.28 7.78 -9.32
CA VAL A 7 -7.97 7.29 -8.87
C VAL A 7 -7.54 8.09 -7.66
N GLU A 8 -6.86 7.42 -6.74
CA GLU A 8 -6.11 8.03 -5.66
C GLU A 8 -4.63 8.07 -6.04
N LEU A 9 -3.95 9.18 -5.75
CA LEU A 9 -2.51 9.29 -5.92
C LEU A 9 -1.84 8.79 -4.64
N ILE A 10 -0.97 7.80 -4.77
CA ILE A 10 -0.19 7.24 -3.68
C ILE A 10 1.17 7.94 -3.61
N GLY A 11 1.57 8.33 -2.40
CA GLY A 11 2.88 8.89 -2.11
C GLY A 11 3.95 7.81 -1.91
N GLY A 12 5.05 8.16 -1.26
CA GLY A 12 6.23 7.30 -1.11
C GLY A 12 7.52 8.10 -1.27
N GLY A 13 8.66 7.41 -1.37
CA GLY A 13 9.93 8.08 -1.65
C GLY A 13 10.05 8.47 -3.13
N PHE A 14 10.46 9.71 -3.40
CA PHE A 14 10.50 10.27 -4.76
C PHE A 14 11.39 9.50 -5.75
N TYR A 15 12.56 9.04 -5.30
CA TYR A 15 13.51 8.27 -6.11
C TYR A 15 13.45 6.76 -5.84
N GLU A 16 12.33 6.27 -5.32
CA GLU A 16 12.14 4.87 -4.93
C GLU A 16 13.26 4.29 -4.02
N PRO A 17 13.68 5.01 -2.95
CA PRO A 17 14.69 4.48 -2.04
C PRO A 17 14.12 3.34 -1.19
N ILE A 18 14.98 2.40 -0.80
CA ILE A 18 14.70 1.53 0.35
C ILE A 18 14.76 2.40 1.60
N LEU A 19 13.59 2.84 2.07
CA LEU A 19 13.48 3.84 3.15
C LEU A 19 14.20 3.41 4.43
N THR A 20 14.26 2.12 4.75
CA THR A 20 14.93 1.63 5.96
C THR A 20 16.46 1.77 5.92
N LEU A 21 17.05 1.91 4.74
CA LEU A 21 18.51 1.97 4.55
C LEU A 21 19.08 3.39 4.47
N ILE A 22 18.25 4.42 4.58
CA ILE A 22 18.68 5.84 4.50
C ILE A 22 18.40 6.58 5.82
N PRO A 23 19.05 7.71 6.11
CA PRO A 23 18.80 8.50 7.32
C PRO A 23 17.36 9.02 7.41
N ASP A 24 16.82 9.20 8.62
CA ASP A 24 15.44 9.68 8.84
C ASP A 24 15.18 11.04 8.16
N SER A 25 16.16 11.95 8.11
CA SER A 25 16.07 13.22 7.38
C SER A 25 15.80 13.02 5.89
N ASP A 26 16.44 12.02 5.29
CA ASP A 26 16.36 11.73 3.87
C ASP A 26 15.05 11.02 3.55
N LYS A 27 14.57 10.14 4.45
CA LYS A 27 13.23 9.53 4.34
C LYS A 27 12.15 10.61 4.27
N LEU A 28 12.18 11.58 5.19
CA LEU A 28 11.24 12.71 5.22
C LEU A 28 11.37 13.57 3.95
N GLY A 29 12.60 13.90 3.54
CA GLY A 29 12.85 14.68 2.33
C GLY A 29 12.34 14.00 1.06
N GLN A 30 12.52 12.68 0.94
CA GLN A 30 12.03 11.88 -0.19
C GLN A 30 10.50 11.89 -0.27
N ILE A 31 9.82 11.72 0.88
CA ILE A 31 8.35 11.71 0.93
C ILE A 31 7.77 13.10 0.66
N GLU A 32 8.37 14.14 1.24
CA GLU A 32 7.91 15.52 1.04
C GLU A 32 8.13 15.98 -0.40
N LYS A 33 9.23 15.54 -1.04
CA LYS A 33 9.51 15.84 -2.45
C LYS A 33 8.43 15.27 -3.37
N LEU A 34 8.05 14.00 -3.18
CA LEU A 34 6.95 13.39 -3.96
C LEU A 34 5.61 14.02 -3.64
N THR A 35 5.35 14.30 -2.37
CA THR A 35 4.15 15.01 -1.92
C THR A 35 4.01 16.38 -2.61
N THR A 36 5.10 17.14 -2.66
CA THR A 36 5.14 18.46 -3.31
C THR A 36 4.91 18.33 -4.81
N TYR A 37 5.57 17.36 -5.46
CA TYR A 37 5.38 17.10 -6.89
C TYR A 37 3.93 16.74 -7.22
N LEU A 38 3.32 15.81 -6.48
CA LEU A 38 1.93 15.39 -6.69
C LEU A 38 0.96 16.55 -6.47
N ARG A 39 1.21 17.39 -5.45
CA ARG A 39 0.40 18.57 -5.18
C ARG A 39 0.51 19.61 -6.31
N ALA A 40 1.72 19.89 -6.79
CA ALA A 40 1.95 20.86 -7.86
C ALA A 40 1.34 20.38 -9.19
N SER A 41 1.50 19.10 -9.51
CA SER A 41 1.06 18.52 -10.79
C SER A 41 -0.44 18.19 -10.83
N PHE A 42 -1.02 17.76 -9.71
CA PHE A 42 -2.40 17.24 -9.68
C PHE A 42 -3.33 17.95 -8.70
N GLY A 43 -2.81 18.86 -7.87
CA GLY A 43 -3.61 19.62 -6.89
C GLY A 43 -3.99 18.83 -5.64
N THR A 44 -3.43 17.64 -5.44
CA THR A 44 -3.81 16.73 -4.34
C THR A 44 -2.59 16.34 -3.51
N ARG A 45 -2.73 16.32 -2.19
CA ARG A 45 -1.75 15.74 -1.26
C ARG A 45 -2.10 14.25 -1.05
N PRO A 46 -1.17 13.31 -1.27
CA PRO A 46 -1.41 11.89 -0.98
C PRO A 46 -1.60 11.67 0.53
N ARG A 47 -2.39 10.66 0.89
CA ARG A 47 -2.50 10.15 2.27
C ARG A 47 -2.02 8.70 2.41
N GLY A 48 -1.98 7.95 1.31
CA GLY A 48 -1.34 6.65 1.25
C GLY A 48 0.12 6.77 0.86
N SER A 49 0.94 5.84 1.34
CA SER A 49 2.33 5.69 0.91
C SER A 49 2.57 4.31 0.31
N TRP A 50 3.33 4.27 -0.79
CA TRP A 50 3.99 3.07 -1.26
C TRP A 50 5.39 2.99 -0.65
N ILE A 51 5.77 1.80 -0.18
CA ILE A 51 7.11 1.52 0.33
C ILE A 51 7.84 0.70 -0.73
N ALA A 52 8.91 1.24 -1.29
CA ALA A 52 9.70 0.57 -2.31
C ALA A 52 10.17 -0.79 -1.81
N GLU A 53 10.07 -1.80 -2.68
CA GLU A 53 10.35 -3.21 -2.36
C GLU A 53 9.55 -3.81 -1.18
N ARG A 54 8.55 -3.09 -0.66
CA ARG A 54 7.77 -3.42 0.56
C ARG A 54 8.65 -3.76 1.77
N ILE A 55 9.85 -3.19 1.86
CA ILE A 55 10.77 -3.41 2.99
C ILE A 55 10.27 -2.62 4.19
N TRP A 56 9.84 -3.34 5.23
CA TRP A 56 9.18 -2.78 6.41
C TRP A 56 10.01 -2.86 7.68
N GLU A 57 9.99 -1.77 8.45
CA GLU A 57 10.44 -1.72 9.85
C GLU A 57 9.44 -0.87 10.66
N PRO A 58 9.18 -1.19 11.95
CA PRO A 58 8.26 -0.43 12.79
C PRO A 58 8.56 1.08 12.84
N GLY A 59 9.85 1.44 12.83
CA GLY A 59 10.30 2.83 12.84
C GLY A 59 9.87 3.67 11.62
N LEU A 60 9.33 3.05 10.56
CA LEU A 60 8.74 3.78 9.45
C LEU A 60 7.40 4.41 9.80
N VAL A 61 6.66 3.90 10.80
CA VAL A 61 5.34 4.43 11.18
C VAL A 61 5.43 5.91 11.55
N LYS A 62 6.38 6.29 12.42
CA LYS A 62 6.58 7.70 12.78
C LYS A 62 6.94 8.57 11.58
N ILE A 63 7.76 8.06 10.64
CA ILE A 63 8.23 8.80 9.46
C ILE A 63 7.08 9.05 8.49
N LEU A 64 6.30 8.01 8.19
CA LEU A 64 5.11 8.09 7.36
C LEU A 64 4.08 9.05 7.98
N LYS A 65 3.79 8.89 9.27
CA LYS A 65 2.81 9.74 9.95
C LYS A 65 3.23 11.20 10.01
N ASN A 66 4.50 11.49 10.32
CA ASN A 66 5.03 12.86 10.34
C ASN A 66 5.04 13.50 8.94
N SER A 67 5.07 12.69 7.88
CA SER A 67 4.95 13.15 6.49
C SER A 67 3.51 13.37 6.03
N GLY A 68 2.52 13.08 6.89
CA GLY A 68 1.10 13.20 6.60
C GLY A 68 0.49 11.98 5.90
N MET A 69 1.16 10.82 5.98
CA MET A 69 0.63 9.55 5.48
C MET A 69 -0.18 8.87 6.59
N ASP A 70 -1.38 8.41 6.23
CA ASP A 70 -2.31 7.74 7.13
C ASP A 70 -2.30 6.23 6.94
N TYR A 71 -1.85 5.74 5.78
CA TYR A 71 -1.80 4.31 5.52
C TYR A 71 -0.68 3.91 4.55
N THR A 72 -0.36 2.61 4.54
CA THR A 72 0.56 1.97 3.60
C THR A 72 0.08 0.57 3.26
N PHE A 73 0.75 -0.06 2.30
CA PHE A 73 0.50 -1.44 1.89
C PHE A 73 1.71 -2.32 2.21
N LEU A 74 1.48 -3.54 2.66
CA LEU A 74 2.51 -4.53 2.92
C LEU A 74 2.08 -5.89 2.39
N ASP A 75 3.04 -6.70 1.97
CA ASP A 75 2.77 -8.08 1.54
C ASP A 75 2.10 -8.88 2.68
N ASP A 76 1.10 -9.69 2.35
CA ASP A 76 0.42 -10.64 3.26
C ASP A 76 1.39 -11.45 4.15
N ARG A 77 2.59 -11.77 3.65
CA ARG A 77 3.68 -12.41 4.41
C ARG A 77 4.04 -11.71 5.73
N TYR A 78 4.00 -10.37 5.78
CA TYR A 78 4.29 -9.64 7.03
C TYR A 78 3.23 -9.89 8.10
N PHE A 79 1.98 -10.11 7.68
CA PHE A 79 0.86 -10.42 8.55
C PHE A 79 0.96 -11.86 9.06
N HIS A 80 1.29 -12.81 8.17
CA HIS A 80 1.55 -14.20 8.55
C HIS A 80 2.68 -14.32 9.58
N ILE A 81 3.79 -13.60 9.39
CA ILE A 81 4.91 -13.57 10.36
C ILE A 81 4.48 -12.97 11.70
N ALA A 82 3.53 -12.04 11.69
CA ALA A 82 2.94 -11.45 12.89
C ALA A 82 1.84 -12.32 13.53
N GLY A 83 1.55 -13.51 12.99
CA GLY A 83 0.52 -14.43 13.49
C GLY A 83 -0.91 -14.13 13.01
N VAL A 84 -1.05 -13.31 11.97
CA VAL A 84 -2.33 -13.03 11.31
C VAL A 84 -2.45 -13.94 10.10
N ASP A 85 -3.33 -14.94 10.19
CA ASP A 85 -3.48 -16.00 9.19
C ASP A 85 -4.93 -16.19 8.71
N GLY A 86 -5.05 -16.85 7.56
CA GLY A 86 -6.33 -17.27 6.98
C GLY A 86 -7.21 -16.07 6.63
N GLU A 87 -8.46 -16.12 7.08
CA GLU A 87 -9.47 -15.10 6.77
C GLU A 87 -9.19 -13.74 7.41
N ASN A 88 -8.35 -13.70 8.44
CA ASN A 88 -7.97 -12.45 9.11
C ASN A 88 -7.17 -11.51 8.17
N CYS A 89 -6.48 -12.06 7.16
CA CYS A 89 -5.78 -11.26 6.15
C CYS A 89 -6.71 -10.45 5.23
N TYR A 90 -8.03 -10.63 5.32
CA TYR A 90 -9.01 -9.85 4.57
C TYR A 90 -9.49 -8.61 5.33
N SER A 91 -8.62 -8.00 6.12
CA SER A 91 -8.92 -6.80 6.90
C SER A 91 -7.70 -5.88 6.96
N THR A 92 -7.92 -4.62 7.32
CA THR A 92 -6.83 -3.67 7.58
C THR A 92 -6.44 -3.68 9.03
N TYR A 93 -5.18 -3.41 9.33
CA TYR A 93 -4.68 -3.35 10.70
C TYR A 93 -4.12 -1.98 11.03
N LEU A 94 -4.16 -1.60 12.30
CA LEU A 94 -3.39 -0.49 12.82
C LEU A 94 -2.04 -0.99 13.30
N THR A 95 -0.99 -0.24 12.99
CA THR A 95 0.35 -0.44 13.55
C THR A 95 0.82 0.86 14.18
N GLU A 96 1.72 0.74 15.16
CA GLU A 96 2.10 1.82 16.06
C GLU A 96 3.62 1.86 16.26
N ASP A 97 4.17 3.07 16.31
CA ASP A 97 5.53 3.35 16.81
C ASP A 97 5.56 4.75 17.43
N GLN A 98 6.08 4.85 18.66
CA GLN A 98 6.28 6.11 19.39
C GLN A 98 5.03 7.02 19.50
N GLY A 99 3.87 6.44 19.79
CA GLY A 99 2.56 7.08 19.89
C GLY A 99 1.95 7.46 18.54
N LYS A 100 2.55 7.09 17.41
CA LYS A 100 2.04 7.35 16.07
C LYS A 100 1.44 6.08 15.50
N THR A 101 0.30 6.21 14.83
CA THR A 101 -0.38 5.09 14.19
C THR A 101 -0.65 5.36 12.71
N ILE A 102 -0.55 4.30 11.92
CA ILE A 102 -1.02 4.25 10.53
C ILE A 102 -1.79 2.95 10.29
N THR A 103 -2.62 2.94 9.25
CA THR A 103 -3.27 1.73 8.77
C THR A 103 -2.37 0.98 7.79
N VAL A 104 -2.25 -0.33 7.93
CA VAL A 104 -1.54 -1.21 6.99
C VAL A 104 -2.55 -2.11 6.27
N PHE A 105 -2.45 -2.14 4.95
CA PHE A 105 -3.27 -2.94 4.06
C PHE A 105 -2.48 -4.18 3.62
N PRO A 106 -2.95 -5.40 3.92
CA PRO A 106 -2.38 -6.63 3.38
C PRO A 106 -2.61 -6.71 1.87
N ILE A 107 -1.52 -6.83 1.11
CA ILE A 107 -1.54 -7.13 -0.33
C ILE A 107 -1.58 -8.65 -0.50
N SER A 108 -2.58 -9.15 -1.21
CA SER A 108 -2.58 -10.55 -1.66
C SER A 108 -1.54 -10.74 -2.76
N LEU A 109 -0.35 -11.22 -2.39
CA LEU A 109 0.75 -11.41 -3.33
C LEU A 109 0.43 -12.44 -4.40
N ASN A 110 -0.24 -13.52 -4.00
CA ASN A 110 -0.60 -14.61 -4.89
C ASN A 110 -1.58 -14.11 -5.96
N LEU A 111 -2.63 -13.38 -5.56
CA LEU A 111 -3.60 -12.81 -6.48
C LEU A 111 -2.96 -11.77 -7.40
N GLY A 112 -2.11 -10.89 -6.87
CA GLY A 112 -1.40 -9.85 -7.64
C GLY A 112 -0.50 -10.42 -8.74
N LYS A 113 0.17 -11.55 -8.47
CA LYS A 113 1.03 -12.22 -9.46
C LYS A 113 0.24 -12.87 -10.59
N ARG A 114 -0.96 -13.38 -10.32
CA ARG A 114 -1.77 -14.09 -11.31
C ARG A 114 -2.72 -13.18 -12.10
N ALA A 115 -3.23 -12.13 -11.46
CA ALA A 115 -4.25 -11.25 -12.05
C ALA A 115 -3.92 -10.72 -13.46
N PRO A 116 -2.67 -10.34 -13.81
CA PRO A 116 -2.35 -9.90 -15.17
C PRO A 116 -2.44 -10.98 -16.26
N PHE A 117 -2.39 -12.26 -15.86
CA PHE A 117 -2.28 -13.40 -16.76
C PHE A 117 -3.51 -14.32 -16.76
N GLN A 118 -4.50 -14.03 -15.91
CA GLN A 118 -5.76 -14.76 -15.82
C GLN A 118 -6.91 -13.99 -16.46
N GLN A 119 -7.96 -14.73 -16.83
CA GLN A 119 -9.19 -14.10 -17.28
C GLN A 119 -9.85 -13.34 -16.12
N PRO A 120 -10.38 -12.11 -16.34
CA PRO A 120 -11.01 -11.32 -15.28
C PRO A 120 -12.10 -12.08 -14.52
N GLU A 121 -12.85 -12.95 -15.19
CA GLU A 121 -13.91 -13.77 -14.60
C GLU A 121 -13.39 -14.74 -13.53
N GLU A 122 -12.17 -15.27 -13.70
CA GLU A 122 -11.54 -16.15 -12.70
C GLU A 122 -11.20 -15.38 -11.43
N ILE A 123 -10.65 -14.17 -11.58
CA ILE A 123 -10.31 -13.29 -10.46
C ILE A 123 -11.57 -12.87 -9.71
N ILE A 124 -12.64 -12.49 -10.43
CA ILE A 124 -13.93 -12.13 -9.83
C ILE A 124 -14.52 -13.31 -9.07
N LYS A 125 -14.48 -14.53 -9.65
CA LYS A 125 -14.96 -15.74 -8.99
C LYS A 125 -14.19 -16.03 -7.70
N GLU A 126 -12.87 -15.87 -7.71
CA GLU A 126 -12.03 -16.04 -6.53
C GLU A 126 -12.37 -15.01 -5.45
N LEU A 127 -12.51 -13.73 -5.81
CA LEU A 127 -12.91 -12.66 -4.87
C LEU A 127 -14.28 -12.91 -4.25
N ASN A 128 -15.24 -13.43 -5.03
CA ASN A 128 -16.57 -13.79 -4.51
C ASN A 128 -16.51 -14.92 -3.47
N ASN A 129 -15.53 -15.82 -3.54
CA ASN A 129 -15.37 -16.88 -2.53
C ASN A 129 -14.85 -16.34 -1.19
N PHE A 130 -14.27 -15.15 -1.17
CA PHE A 130 -13.85 -14.50 0.08
C PHE A 130 -14.98 -13.73 0.74
N ALA A 131 -16.08 -13.46 0.04
CA ALA A 131 -17.20 -12.71 0.58
C ALA A 131 -17.86 -13.47 1.75
N ASP A 132 -18.24 -12.72 2.78
CA ASP A 132 -18.92 -13.22 3.96
C ASP A 132 -20.03 -12.21 4.32
N ASP A 133 -21.27 -12.67 4.41
CA ASP A 133 -22.42 -11.80 4.70
C ASP A 133 -22.42 -11.28 6.16
N SER A 134 -21.64 -11.92 7.04
CA SER A 134 -21.55 -11.56 8.46
C SER A 134 -20.44 -10.56 8.77
N GLU A 135 -19.43 -10.43 7.91
CA GLU A 135 -18.27 -9.58 8.13
C GLU A 135 -17.83 -8.82 6.88
N GLN A 136 -17.51 -7.54 7.05
CA GLN A 136 -16.91 -6.76 5.96
C GLN A 136 -15.46 -7.17 5.73
N ARG A 137 -15.19 -7.74 4.56
CA ARG A 137 -13.86 -8.17 4.13
C ARG A 137 -13.30 -7.22 3.07
N LEU A 138 -12.00 -7.00 3.13
CA LEU A 138 -11.21 -6.20 2.20
C LEU A 138 -10.10 -7.05 1.61
N VAL A 139 -10.01 -7.07 0.28
CA VAL A 139 -8.87 -7.66 -0.42
C VAL A 139 -8.14 -6.55 -1.16
N SER A 140 -6.84 -6.39 -0.89
CA SER A 140 -5.99 -5.45 -1.63
C SER A 140 -5.19 -6.19 -2.69
N LEU A 141 -5.32 -5.73 -3.94
CA LEU A 141 -4.60 -6.23 -5.10
C LEU A 141 -3.66 -5.15 -5.62
N MET A 142 -2.37 -5.47 -5.76
CA MET A 142 -1.39 -4.59 -6.37
C MET A 142 -0.70 -5.30 -7.53
N ILE A 143 -0.62 -4.62 -8.68
CA ILE A 143 -0.07 -5.12 -9.93
C ILE A 143 0.95 -4.11 -10.43
N GLU A 144 2.13 -4.59 -10.86
CA GLU A 144 3.12 -3.77 -11.57
C GLU A 144 2.53 -3.25 -12.89
N GLY A 145 2.55 -1.95 -13.10
CA GLY A 145 1.91 -1.31 -14.26
C GLY A 145 2.46 -1.80 -15.59
N GLU A 146 3.74 -2.18 -15.62
CA GLU A 146 4.46 -2.75 -16.77
C GLU A 146 3.80 -4.06 -17.26
N LYS A 147 3.18 -4.82 -16.36
CA LYS A 147 2.49 -6.08 -16.70
C LYS A 147 1.14 -5.86 -17.37
N LEU A 148 0.58 -4.64 -17.34
CA LEU A 148 -0.75 -4.31 -17.87
C LEU A 148 -0.71 -3.70 -19.28
N GLY A 149 0.34 -3.95 -20.04
CA GLY A 149 0.48 -3.45 -21.42
C GLY A 149 1.84 -2.84 -21.75
N GLY A 150 2.88 -3.15 -20.98
CA GLY A 150 4.25 -2.78 -21.34
C GLY A 150 4.61 -3.35 -22.71
N CYS A 151 4.96 -2.46 -23.64
CA CYS A 151 5.70 -2.80 -24.85
C CYS A 151 7.11 -3.28 -24.51
#